data_AF-W4VDY2-F1
#
_entry.id   AF-W4VDY2-F1
#
_cell.length_a   1.000
_cell.length_b   1.000
_cell.length_c   1.000
_cell.angle_alpha   90.00
_cell.angle_beta   90.00
_cell.angle_gamma   90.00
#
_symmetry.space_group_name_H-M   'P 1'
#
loop_
_entity.id
_entity.type
_entity.pdbx_description
1 polymer ?
#
loop_
_entity_poly.entity_id
_entity_poly.type
_entity_poly.pdbx_seq_one_letter_code
_entity_poly.pdbx_strand_id
1 'polypeptide(L)'
;MILTAAGLVAIENIKAGDKVIATNPETFEVAEKTVLETYVRETTELLHLAINGEVIKTTFEHPFYVKDVGFVEAGKLQVGDKLVDSKGKVLVVEEQKLEITDEPVKVYNFKVDDFHTYHVGKKGILVHNADYNQNGI
;
A
#
# COMPACT_ATOMS: atom_id res chain seq x y z
N MET A 1 -8.67 -0.76 2.09
CA MET A 1 -9.27 -1.54 0.97
C MET A 1 -8.17 -1.99 0.04
N ILE A 2 -8.27 -3.20 -0.50
CA ILE A 2 -7.35 -3.85 -1.43
C ILE A 2 -8.12 -4.24 -2.69
N LEU A 3 -7.54 -4.00 -3.86
CA LEU A 3 -8.15 -4.33 -5.14
C LEU A 3 -8.00 -5.84 -5.46
N THR A 4 -9.13 -6.49 -5.72
CA THR A 4 -9.21 -7.88 -6.20
C THR A 4 -10.07 -7.95 -7.46
N ALA A 5 -10.05 -9.08 -8.18
CA ALA A 5 -10.92 -9.30 -9.32
C ALA A 5 -12.43 -9.26 -8.98
N ALA A 6 -12.78 -9.63 -7.74
CA ALA A 6 -14.15 -9.62 -7.24
C ALA A 6 -14.59 -8.24 -6.68
N GLY A 7 -13.67 -7.26 -6.65
CA GLY A 7 -13.91 -5.93 -6.09
C GLY A 7 -12.97 -5.59 -4.93
N LEU A 8 -13.38 -4.61 -4.12
CA LEU A 8 -12.57 -4.12 -3.01
C LEU A 8 -12.80 -4.96 -1.75
N VAL A 9 -11.71 -5.42 -1.14
CA VAL A 9 -11.72 -6.19 0.12
C VAL A 9 -11.02 -5.38 1.21
N ALA A 10 -11.48 -5.44 2.46
CA ALA A 10 -10.75 -4.82 3.58
C ALA A 10 -9.43 -5.56 3.84
N ILE A 11 -8.36 -4.84 4.20
CA ILE A 11 -7.03 -5.47 4.32
C ILE A 11 -7.00 -6.50 5.46
N GLU A 12 -7.74 -6.27 6.55
CA GLU A 12 -7.85 -7.23 7.66
C GLU A 12 -8.54 -8.55 7.29
N ASN A 13 -9.22 -8.59 6.13
CA ASN A 13 -9.94 -9.77 5.65
C ASN A 13 -9.16 -10.57 4.60
N ILE A 14 -8.01 -10.07 4.12
CA ILE A 14 -7.15 -10.78 3.18
C ILE A 14 -6.48 -11.97 3.89
N LYS A 15 -6.42 -13.11 3.21
CA LYS A 15 -5.82 -14.35 3.72
C LYS A 15 -4.80 -14.91 2.74
N ALA A 16 -3.87 -15.72 3.25
CA ALA A 16 -3.02 -16.55 2.40
C ALA A 16 -3.89 -17.43 1.48
N GLY A 17 -3.54 -17.48 0.20
CA GLY A 17 -4.30 -18.14 -0.85
C GLY A 17 -5.31 -17.25 -1.59
N ASP A 18 -5.66 -16.08 -1.05
CA ASP A 18 -6.48 -15.10 -1.78
C ASP A 18 -5.72 -14.54 -2.99
N LYS A 19 -6.48 -14.01 -3.96
CA LYS A 19 -5.90 -13.33 -5.13
C LYS A 19 -6.16 -11.83 -5.07
N VAL A 20 -5.12 -11.06 -5.36
CA VAL A 20 -5.17 -9.59 -5.46
C VAL A 20 -4.72 -9.14 -6.83
N ILE A 21 -5.16 -7.96 -7.25
CA ILE A 21 -4.63 -7.31 -8.46
C ILE A 21 -3.26 -6.71 -8.12
N ALA A 22 -2.23 -7.16 -8.83
CA ALA A 22 -0.85 -6.70 -8.72
C ALA A 22 -0.38 -6.12 -10.05
N THR A 23 0.58 -5.19 -9.99
CA THR A 23 1.19 -4.57 -11.18
C THR A 23 2.69 -4.81 -11.14
N ASN A 24 3.24 -5.45 -12.17
CA ASN A 24 4.69 -5.58 -12.31
C ASN A 24 5.29 -4.16 -12.46
N PRO A 25 6.16 -3.71 -11.53
CA PRO A 25 6.66 -2.33 -11.53
C PRO A 25 7.65 -2.04 -12.65
N GLU A 26 8.19 -3.07 -13.33
CA GLU A 26 9.13 -2.94 -14.44
C GLU A 26 8.40 -2.87 -15.79
N THR A 27 7.38 -3.72 -15.98
CA THR A 27 6.66 -3.85 -17.26
C THR A 27 5.30 -3.17 -17.28
N PHE A 28 4.78 -2.79 -16.11
CA PHE A 28 3.40 -2.34 -15.89
C PHE A 28 2.32 -3.35 -16.30
N GLU A 29 2.68 -4.63 -16.43
CA GLU A 29 1.72 -5.72 -16.58
C GLU A 29 0.84 -5.83 -15.33
N VAL A 30 -0.47 -5.90 -15.52
CA VAL A 30 -1.44 -6.08 -14.44
C VAL A 30 -1.94 -7.52 -14.45
N ALA A 31 -1.83 -8.21 -13.33
CA ALA A 31 -2.25 -9.60 -13.20
C ALA A 31 -2.83 -9.91 -11.81
N GLU A 32 -3.63 -10.97 -11.72
CA GLU A 32 -3.98 -11.57 -10.43
C GLU A 32 -2.79 -12.34 -9.88
N LYS A 33 -2.40 -12.04 -8.64
CA LYS A 33 -1.34 -12.75 -7.93
C LYS A 33 -1.84 -13.25 -6.59
N THR A 34 -1.28 -14.39 -6.17
CA THR A 34 -1.66 -15.05 -4.93
C THR A 34 -0.99 -14.35 -3.75
N VAL A 35 -1.75 -14.19 -2.66
CA VAL A 35 -1.22 -13.80 -1.37
C VAL A 35 -0.56 -15.02 -0.73
N LEU A 36 0.74 -14.93 -0.47
CA LEU A 36 1.53 -16.01 0.11
C LEU A 36 1.39 -16.05 1.63
N GLU A 37 1.51 -14.88 2.27
CA GLU A 37 1.54 -14.72 3.72
C GLU A 37 0.87 -13.41 4.13
N THR A 38 0.31 -13.37 5.33
CA THR A 38 -0.30 -12.17 5.93
C THR A 38 0.36 -11.86 7.26
N TYR A 39 0.59 -10.58 7.53
CA TYR A 39 1.25 -10.08 8.73
C TYR A 39 0.35 -9.07 9.43
N VAL A 40 0.33 -9.12 10.76
CA VAL A 40 -0.34 -8.14 11.61
C VAL A 40 0.68 -7.64 12.62
N ARG A 41 0.76 -6.31 12.77
CA ARG A 41 1.62 -5.64 13.74
C ARG A 41 0.81 -4.59 14.49
N GLU A 42 1.37 -4.09 15.58
CA GLU A 42 0.81 -2.97 16.32
C GLU A 42 1.79 -1.80 16.31
N THR A 43 1.28 -0.58 16.17
CA THR A 43 2.07 0.67 16.18
C THR A 43 1.24 1.79 16.80
N THR A 44 1.90 2.77 17.41
CA THR A 44 1.27 4.03 17.82
C THR A 44 1.43 5.14 16.78
N GLU A 45 2.26 4.93 15.76
CA GLU A 45 2.54 5.92 14.72
C GLU A 45 1.80 5.58 13.43
N LEU A 46 0.90 6.48 13.01
CA LEU A 46 0.15 6.38 11.77
C LEU A 46 0.39 7.61 10.90
N LEU A 47 0.66 7.37 9.62
CA LEU A 47 0.71 8.40 8.61
C LEU A 47 -0.59 8.45 7.83
N HIS A 48 -1.19 9.64 7.75
CA HIS A 48 -2.36 9.93 6.93
C HIS A 48 -1.90 10.62 5.64
N LEU A 49 -2.21 10.00 4.51
CA LEU A 49 -1.97 10.56 3.18
C LEU A 49 -3.31 10.86 2.51
N ALA A 50 -3.58 12.13 2.19
CA ALA A 50 -4.69 12.48 1.31
C ALA A 50 -4.21 12.41 -0.14
N ILE A 51 -4.85 11.57 -0.95
CA ILE A 51 -4.47 11.29 -2.34
C ILE A 51 -5.73 11.37 -3.20
N ASN A 52 -5.84 12.37 -4.08
CA ASN A 52 -7.02 12.64 -4.91
C ASN A 52 -8.36 12.54 -4.14
N GLY A 53 -8.43 13.16 -2.96
CA GLY A 53 -9.59 13.20 -2.07
C GLY A 53 -9.85 11.91 -1.28
N GLU A 54 -9.01 10.88 -1.39
CA GLU A 54 -9.08 9.68 -0.54
C GLU A 54 -7.97 9.71 0.51
N VAL A 55 -8.31 9.42 1.78
CA VAL A 55 -7.33 9.30 2.85
C VAL A 55 -6.89 7.85 3.01
N ILE A 56 -5.59 7.61 2.91
CA ILE A 56 -4.94 6.33 3.22
C ILE A 56 -4.19 6.47 4.54
N LYS A 57 -4.52 5.61 5.51
CA LYS A 57 -3.72 5.45 6.73
C LYS A 57 -2.69 4.35 6.51
N THR A 58 -1.42 4.65 6.74
CA THR A 58 -0.30 3.74 6.47
C THR A 58 0.80 3.93 7.51
N THR A 59 1.77 3.01 7.55
CA THR A 59 3.00 3.21 8.31
C THR A 59 3.98 4.08 7.52
N PHE A 60 4.95 4.71 8.20
CA PHE A 60 5.86 5.69 7.61
C PHE A 60 6.74 5.09 6.49
N GLU A 61 7.20 3.86 6.69
CA GLU A 61 8.12 3.12 5.82
C GLU A 61 7.43 2.41 4.65
N HIS A 62 6.10 2.46 4.56
CA HIS A 62 5.38 1.70 3.54
C HIS A 62 5.67 2.24 2.12
N PRO A 63 6.03 1.41 1.12
CA PRO A 63 6.49 1.92 -0.17
C PRO A 63 5.33 2.22 -1.13
N PHE A 64 5.25 3.45 -1.62
CA PHE A 64 4.32 3.90 -2.67
C PHE A 64 5.07 4.13 -3.98
N TYR A 65 4.46 3.76 -5.11
CA TYR A 65 5.08 3.99 -6.42
C TYR A 65 4.86 5.42 -6.90
N VAL A 66 5.94 6.18 -6.99
CA VAL A 66 5.98 7.53 -7.57
C VAL A 66 6.36 7.42 -9.05
N LYS A 67 5.52 8.01 -9.91
CA LYS A 67 5.68 7.99 -11.37
C LYS A 67 7.04 8.54 -11.78
N ASP A 68 7.74 7.81 -12.64
CA ASP A 68 9.07 8.15 -13.18
C ASP A 68 10.20 8.17 -12.13
N VAL A 69 9.93 7.73 -10.89
CA VAL A 69 10.90 7.70 -9.78
C VAL A 69 11.06 6.28 -9.22
N GLY A 70 9.96 5.56 -9.03
CA GLY A 70 9.93 4.24 -8.40
C GLY A 70 9.34 4.28 -6.99
N PHE A 71 9.64 3.28 -6.17
CA PHE A 71 9.07 3.18 -4.82
C PHE A 71 9.73 4.14 -3.84
N VAL A 72 8.90 4.90 -3.14
CA VAL A 72 9.29 5.86 -2.09
C VAL A 72 8.50 5.54 -0.82
N GLU A 73 9.16 5.56 0.33
CA GLU A 73 8.49 5.40 1.63
C GLU A 73 7.42 6.48 1.82
N ALA A 74 6.26 6.09 2.36
CA ALA A 74 5.11 6.95 2.58
C ALA A 74 5.46 8.26 3.30
N GLY A 75 6.32 8.18 4.31
CA GLY A 75 6.77 9.30 5.11
C GLY A 75 7.68 10.29 4.38
N LYS A 76 8.27 9.88 3.26
CA LYS A 76 9.15 10.69 2.41
C LYS A 76 8.42 11.31 1.21
N LEU A 77 7.15 10.95 0.99
CA LEU A 77 6.32 11.58 -0.04
C LEU A 77 6.13 13.07 0.25
N GLN A 78 6.01 13.86 -0.81
CA GLN A 78 5.76 15.28 -0.74
C GLN A 78 4.39 15.61 -1.35
N VAL A 79 3.74 16.66 -0.84
CA VAL A 79 2.55 17.22 -1.48
C VAL A 79 2.89 17.63 -2.91
N GLY A 80 2.10 17.14 -3.87
CA GLY A 80 2.33 17.30 -5.31
C GLY A 80 2.98 16.08 -5.98
N ASP A 81 3.49 15.10 -5.22
CA ASP A 81 4.02 13.86 -5.79
C ASP A 81 2.94 13.11 -6.58
N LYS A 82 3.37 12.52 -7.69
CA LYS A 82 2.50 11.83 -8.65
C LYS A 82 2.60 10.33 -8.45
N LEU A 83 1.59 9.73 -7.85
CA LEU A 83 1.42 8.30 -7.72
C LEU A 83 0.66 7.74 -8.93
N VAL A 84 0.59 6.41 -9.04
CA VAL A 84 -0.15 5.73 -10.11
C VAL A 84 -1.17 4.75 -9.55
N ASP A 85 -2.29 4.59 -10.26
CA ASP A 85 -3.25 3.52 -10.00
C ASP A 85 -3.00 2.28 -10.86
N SER A 86 -3.80 1.22 -10.63
CA SER A 86 -3.79 -0.03 -11.41
C SER A 86 -4.00 0.12 -12.93
N LYS A 87 -4.41 1.30 -13.41
CA LYS A 87 -4.60 1.61 -14.84
C LYS A 87 -3.55 2.58 -15.37
N GLY A 88 -2.52 2.88 -14.57
CA GLY A 88 -1.48 3.86 -14.89
C GLY A 88 -1.95 5.32 -14.84
N LYS A 89 -3.13 5.60 -14.26
CA LYS A 89 -3.60 6.98 -14.10
C LYS A 89 -2.86 7.65 -12.95
N VAL A 90 -2.51 8.92 -13.16
CA VAL A 90 -1.86 9.75 -12.12
C VAL A 90 -2.83 10.12 -11.01
N LEU A 91 -2.37 9.91 -9.78
CA LEU A 91 -2.96 10.37 -8.53
C LEU A 91 -1.97 11.32 -7.83
N VAL A 92 -2.46 12.34 -7.14
CA VAL A 92 -1.62 13.40 -6.54
C VAL A 92 -1.73 13.32 -5.04
N VAL A 93 -0.59 13.41 -4.34
CA VAL A 93 -0.54 13.60 -2.89
C VAL A 93 -0.96 15.04 -2.56
N GLU A 94 -2.02 15.19 -1.78
CA GLU A 94 -2.63 16.47 -1.44
C GLU A 94 -2.25 16.92 -0.02
N GLU A 95 -2.09 15.98 0.91
CA GLU A 95 -1.75 16.24 2.31
C GLU A 95 -1.01 15.05 2.93
N GLN A 96 -0.14 15.35 3.88
CA GLN A 96 0.51 14.37 4.76
C GLN A 96 0.39 14.82 6.21
N LYS A 97 -0.07 13.93 7.09
CA LYS A 97 -0.19 14.20 8.53
C LYS A 97 0.23 12.98 9.35
N LEU A 98 1.10 13.20 10.34
CA LEU A 98 1.44 12.18 11.34
C LEU A 98 0.42 12.22 12.49
N GLU A 99 -0.08 11.05 12.88
CA GLU A 99 -0.92 10.79 14.04
C GLU A 99 -0.15 9.88 15.00
N ILE A 100 -0.04 10.30 16.26
CA ILE A 100 0.44 9.46 17.36
C ILE A 100 -0.77 9.09 18.21
N THR A 101 -1.06 7.79 18.32
CA THR A 101 -2.20 7.28 19.08
C THR A 101 -1.81 6.97 20.52
N ASP A 102 -2.75 7.14 21.46
CA ASP A 102 -2.52 6.84 22.88
C ASP A 102 -2.29 5.34 23.12
N GLU A 103 -3.01 4.49 22.39
CA GLU A 103 -2.91 3.03 22.43
C GLU A 103 -2.44 2.49 21.07
N PRO A 104 -1.68 1.38 21.03
CA PRO A 104 -1.27 0.75 19.78
C PRO A 104 -2.47 0.33 18.92
N VAL A 105 -2.37 0.60 17.61
CA VAL A 105 -3.35 0.18 16.61
C VAL A 105 -2.81 -0.95 15.75
N LYS A 106 -3.70 -1.85 15.33
CA LYS A 106 -3.33 -2.93 14.40
C LYS A 106 -3.14 -2.40 12.99
N VAL A 107 -2.00 -2.74 12.39
CA VAL A 107 -1.68 -2.52 10.99
C VAL A 107 -1.46 -3.86 10.31
N TYR A 108 -1.86 -3.94 9.04
CA TYR A 108 -1.90 -5.17 8.27
C TYR A 108 -1.00 -5.04 7.05
N ASN A 109 -0.33 -6.13 6.70
CA ASN A 109 0.44 -6.24 5.47
C ASN A 109 0.36 -7.69 4.97
N PHE A 110 0.73 -7.93 3.72
CA PHE A 110 0.81 -9.28 3.18
C PHE A 110 1.85 -9.34 2.08
N LYS A 111 2.30 -10.56 1.78
CA LYS A 111 3.27 -10.83 0.73
C LYS A 111 2.55 -11.36 -0.51
N VAL A 112 2.61 -10.61 -1.60
CA VAL A 112 2.13 -11.06 -2.92
C VAL A 112 3.23 -11.83 -3.66
N ASP A 113 2.83 -12.91 -4.33
CA ASP A 113 3.69 -13.73 -5.19
C ASP A 113 4.15 -12.96 -6.45
N ASP A 114 5.37 -13.28 -6.91
CA ASP A 114 6.02 -12.79 -8.14
C ASP A 114 6.19 -11.26 -8.23
N PHE A 115 5.10 -10.49 -8.33
CA PHE A 115 5.17 -9.04 -8.59
C PHE A 115 5.46 -8.22 -7.34
N HIS A 116 5.21 -8.78 -6.15
CA HIS A 116 5.44 -8.12 -4.87
C HIS A 116 4.77 -6.74 -4.71
N THR A 117 3.70 -6.49 -5.45
CA THR A 117 2.92 -5.25 -5.40
C THR A 117 1.44 -5.54 -5.23
N TYR A 118 0.69 -4.53 -4.81
CA TYR A 118 -0.76 -4.55 -4.76
C TYR A 118 -1.32 -3.13 -4.81
N HIS A 119 -2.65 -3.01 -4.80
CA HIS A 119 -3.32 -1.72 -4.90
C HIS A 119 -4.19 -1.43 -3.69
N VAL A 120 -3.99 -0.24 -3.10
CA VAL A 120 -4.66 0.20 -1.89
C VAL A 120 -5.67 1.31 -2.15
N GLY A 121 -6.70 1.37 -1.30
CA GLY A 121 -7.76 2.37 -1.39
C GLY A 121 -8.75 2.11 -2.53
N LYS A 122 -9.78 2.95 -2.60
CA LYS A 122 -10.80 2.94 -3.66
C LYS A 122 -10.24 3.45 -4.99
N LYS A 123 -9.21 4.30 -4.95
CA LYS A 123 -8.48 4.73 -6.15
C LYS A 123 -7.50 3.67 -6.67
N GLY A 124 -7.19 2.63 -5.90
CA GLY A 124 -6.30 1.54 -6.32
C GLY A 124 -4.87 2.01 -6.55
N ILE A 125 -4.29 2.71 -5.56
CA ILE A 125 -2.93 3.26 -5.58
C ILE A 125 -1.91 2.12 -5.52
N LEU A 126 -0.91 2.13 -6.40
CA LEU A 126 0.14 1.12 -6.45
C LEU A 126 1.13 1.24 -5.28
N VAL A 127 1.27 0.17 -4.52
CA VAL A 127 2.23 0.01 -3.42
C VAL A 127 2.99 -1.30 -3.56
N HIS A 128 4.13 -1.38 -2.88
CA HIS A 128 4.93 -2.61 -2.79
C HIS A 128 4.65 -3.34 -1.48
N ASN A 129 4.93 -4.64 -1.44
CA ASN A 129 5.07 -5.38 -0.20
C ASN A 129 6.07 -4.63 0.71
N ALA A 130 5.68 -4.30 1.92
CA ALA A 130 6.61 -3.73 2.89
C ALA A 130 7.37 -4.84 3.60
N ASP A 131 8.68 -4.92 3.40
CA ASP A 131 9.55 -5.76 4.21
C ASP A 131 9.85 -5.03 5.52
N TYR A 132 8.96 -5.23 6.47
CA TYR A 132 9.24 -4.89 7.85
C TYR A 132 10.24 -5.92 8.37
N ASN A 133 11.53 -5.56 8.43
CA ASN A 133 12.55 -6.41 9.06
C ASN A 133 11.99 -6.96 10.38
N GLN A 134 11.76 -8.26 10.47
CA GLN A 134 11.25 -8.94 11.67
C GLN A 134 12.33 -9.07 12.75
N ASN A 135 13.37 -8.24 12.71
CA ASN A 135 14.45 -8.27 13.69
C ASN A 135 14.10 -7.34 14.85
N GLY A 136 13.21 -7.83 15.70
CA GLY A 136 13.25 -7.47 17.10
C GLY A 136 14.31 -8.31 17.81
N ILE A 137 15.59 -7.92 17.68
CA ILE A 137 16.66 -8.15 18.66
C ILE A 137 17.64 -6.98 18.58
#